data_AF-A0AAD1T2P2-F1
#
_entry.id   AF-A0AAD1T2P2-F1
#
_cell.length_a   1.000
_cell.length_b   1.000
_cell.length_c   1.000
_cell.angle_alpha   90.00
_cell.angle_beta   90.00
_cell.angle_gamma   90.00
#
_symmetry.space_group_name_H-M   'P 1'
#
loop_
_entity.id
_entity.type
_entity.pdbx_description
1 polymer ?
#
loop_
_entity_poly.entity_id
_entity_poly.type
_entity_poly.pdbx_seq_one_letter_code
_entity_poly.pdbx_strand_id
1 'polypeptide(L)'
;MSPSTFIVFWLLIKLSYAEDSCPEVKVVGIGDSDKLTILRGCPGIPGSHGLKGDVGPPGEKGEPGVKGTQGIKAARNCKELLDQGFFLSDWYTIYPDGETPLKVLCDMHTDGGGWIVFQRRWDGSVDFFRDWKSYKNGFGSRLNEFWLGNDNIHMLTSAGKWELRVDMQDFENTKHFAKYDSFQILGESEKYKLLLGEFKKGNAGDSFTLHHNLKFSTKDQDNDIYPSNCADMYKGGWWYGKCHHSNLNGLYLLGQHSNTAEGINWYHGRGHNYSYKFSEMKIRPVE
;
A
#
# COMPACT_ATOMS: atom_id res chain seq x y z
N MET A 1 132.56 17.11 20.76
CA MET A 1 131.56 18.16 21.01
C MET A 1 130.46 17.95 20.00
N SER A 2 129.18 17.73 20.28
CA SER A 2 128.30 17.74 21.45
C SER A 2 127.01 17.03 20.96
N PRO A 3 126.20 16.39 21.80
CA PRO A 3 125.06 15.57 21.38
C PRO A 3 123.87 16.46 21.01
N SER A 4 122.84 15.92 20.36
CA SER A 4 121.53 16.56 20.37
C SER A 4 120.42 15.54 20.23
N THR A 5 119.64 15.46 21.29
CA THR A 5 118.43 14.65 21.45
C THR A 5 117.24 15.59 21.60
N PHE A 6 116.07 15.12 21.16
CA PHE A 6 114.70 15.63 21.38
C PHE A 6 114.37 16.98 20.68
N ILE A 7 113.17 17.25 20.13
CA ILE A 7 111.79 17.07 20.62
C ILE A 7 110.80 16.96 19.42
N VAL A 8 109.70 16.24 19.67
CA VAL A 8 108.44 16.04 18.90
C VAL A 8 107.70 17.36 18.60
N PHE A 9 107.06 17.51 17.42
CA PHE A 9 105.65 17.96 17.31
C PHE A 9 105.06 18.12 15.88
N TRP A 10 103.73 17.95 15.86
CA TRP A 10 102.66 18.59 15.05
C TRP A 10 102.20 18.00 13.70
N LEU A 11 100.91 17.65 13.75
CA LEU A 11 99.90 17.42 12.72
C LEU A 11 99.69 18.68 11.84
N LEU A 12 99.45 18.52 10.53
CA LEU A 12 98.28 19.06 9.78
C LEU A 12 98.46 19.01 8.25
N ILE A 13 97.29 18.88 7.61
CA ILE A 13 96.96 18.72 6.19
C ILE A 13 97.33 19.95 5.34
N LYS A 14 97.73 19.75 4.06
CA LYS A 14 97.24 20.39 2.79
C LYS A 14 98.20 20.08 1.61
N LEU A 15 97.77 19.48 0.49
CA LEU A 15 97.04 19.98 -0.72
C LEU A 15 97.98 20.54 -1.81
N SER A 16 97.92 19.97 -3.04
CA SER A 16 98.55 20.46 -4.29
C SER A 16 98.41 19.37 -5.38
N TYR A 17 98.10 19.56 -6.67
CA TYR A 17 97.61 20.64 -7.56
C TYR A 17 97.26 19.98 -8.92
N ALA A 18 96.34 20.58 -9.69
CA ALA A 18 96.32 20.72 -11.17
C ALA A 18 94.88 21.09 -11.57
N GLU A 19 94.54 22.37 -11.71
CA GLU A 19 94.66 23.19 -12.94
C GLU A 19 93.95 22.61 -14.16
N ASP A 20 92.86 23.26 -14.56
CA ASP A 20 92.78 23.78 -15.92
C ASP A 20 92.07 25.15 -15.94
N SER A 21 92.82 26.11 -16.46
CA SER A 21 92.55 27.53 -16.67
C SER A 21 91.37 27.79 -17.63
N CYS A 22 90.65 28.92 -17.65
CA CYS A 22 91.02 30.32 -17.95
C CYS A 22 89.70 31.15 -18.01
N PRO A 23 89.69 32.48 -18.21
CA PRO A 23 90.75 33.48 -18.07
C PRO A 23 90.38 34.65 -17.13
N GLU A 24 91.40 35.42 -16.79
CA GLU A 24 91.36 36.68 -16.05
C GLU A 24 90.70 37.81 -16.86
N VAL A 25 89.85 38.64 -16.23
CA VAL A 25 89.41 39.94 -16.78
C VAL A 25 90.06 41.06 -15.98
N LYS A 26 90.99 41.78 -16.63
CA LYS A 26 91.39 43.16 -16.27
C LYS A 26 90.36 44.14 -16.89
N VAL A 27 90.08 45.33 -16.36
CA VAL A 27 90.96 46.49 -16.27
C VAL A 27 90.25 47.60 -15.45
N VAL A 28 90.98 48.15 -14.47
CA VAL A 28 91.33 49.57 -14.21
C VAL A 28 90.26 50.68 -14.34
N GLY A 29 90.02 51.38 -13.22
CA GLY A 29 90.28 52.82 -13.12
C GLY A 29 89.12 53.82 -13.30
N ILE A 30 88.58 54.25 -12.14
CA ILE A 30 88.30 55.65 -11.71
C ILE A 30 87.51 56.55 -12.69
N GLY A 31 86.24 56.78 -12.38
CA GLY A 31 85.45 57.91 -12.89
C GLY A 31 83.94 57.66 -12.96
N ASP A 32 83.22 58.22 -11.99
CA ASP A 32 81.80 58.62 -11.91
C ASP A 32 80.67 57.72 -12.46
N SER A 33 79.71 57.44 -11.56
CA SER A 33 78.41 56.76 -11.73
C SER A 33 78.40 55.23 -11.58
N ASP A 34 78.60 54.75 -10.36
CA ASP A 34 78.54 53.31 -10.05
C ASP A 34 77.10 52.78 -9.96
N LYS A 35 76.69 52.01 -10.98
CA LYS A 35 75.57 51.06 -10.94
C LYS A 35 76.08 49.72 -10.40
N LEU A 36 75.60 49.33 -9.21
CA LEU A 36 75.87 48.02 -8.63
C LEU A 36 75.28 46.91 -9.52
N THR A 37 76.13 46.00 -10.02
CA THR A 37 75.69 44.80 -10.76
C THR A 37 75.93 43.57 -9.89
N ILE A 38 74.86 42.89 -9.47
CA ILE A 38 74.94 41.64 -8.69
C ILE A 38 75.16 40.47 -9.66
N LEU A 39 76.29 39.78 -9.55
CA LEU A 39 76.54 38.53 -10.27
C LEU A 39 75.86 37.37 -9.54
N ARG A 40 74.83 36.81 -10.17
CA ARG A 40 74.12 35.61 -9.72
C ARG A 40 74.96 34.38 -10.10
N GLY A 41 75.35 33.56 -9.12
CA GLY A 41 75.95 32.25 -9.38
C GLY A 41 74.96 31.29 -10.06
N CYS A 42 75.49 30.36 -10.85
CA CYS A 42 74.69 29.39 -11.61
C CYS A 42 73.83 28.51 -10.68
N PRO A 43 72.58 28.16 -11.07
CA PRO A 43 71.76 27.22 -10.32
C PRO A 43 72.41 25.82 -10.29
N GLY A 44 72.28 25.13 -9.16
CA GLY A 44 72.68 23.72 -9.04
C GLY A 44 71.84 22.79 -9.93
N ILE A 45 72.42 21.68 -10.35
CA ILE A 45 71.78 20.68 -11.22
C ILE A 45 70.60 20.04 -10.47
N PRO A 46 69.39 19.96 -11.06
CA PRO A 46 68.26 19.27 -10.42
C PRO A 46 68.54 17.77 -10.19
N GLY A 47 68.13 17.25 -9.05
CA GLY A 47 68.22 15.82 -8.75
C GLY A 47 67.34 14.98 -9.69
N SER A 48 67.79 13.77 -10.01
CA SER A 48 67.06 12.85 -10.91
C SER A 48 65.70 12.44 -10.35
N HIS A 49 64.67 12.42 -11.20
CA HIS A 49 63.34 11.94 -10.82
C HIS A 49 63.35 10.44 -10.48
N GLY A 50 62.73 10.07 -9.36
CA GLY A 50 62.56 8.68 -8.96
C GLY A 50 61.66 7.89 -9.91
N LEU A 51 61.90 6.59 -10.01
CA LEU A 51 61.13 5.69 -10.89
C LEU A 51 59.66 5.63 -10.46
N LYS A 52 58.76 5.69 -11.45
CA LYS A 52 57.31 5.56 -11.23
C LYS A 52 57.00 4.12 -10.83
N GLY A 53 56.27 3.94 -9.72
CA GLY A 53 55.84 2.62 -9.25
C GLY A 53 54.86 1.95 -10.22
N ASP A 54 54.82 0.62 -10.19
CA ASP A 54 53.95 -0.19 -11.05
C ASP A 54 52.46 0.05 -10.77
N VAL A 55 51.63 -0.13 -11.79
CA VAL A 55 50.17 -0.03 -11.67
C VAL A 55 49.65 -1.20 -10.83
N GLY A 56 48.91 -0.88 -9.77
CA GLY A 56 48.28 -1.90 -8.91
C GLY A 56 47.24 -2.75 -9.67
N PRO A 57 46.92 -3.95 -9.15
CA PRO A 57 45.94 -4.82 -9.78
C PRO A 57 44.56 -4.16 -9.87
N PRO A 58 43.75 -4.49 -10.90
CA PRO A 58 42.37 -4.01 -10.99
C PRO A 58 41.56 -4.43 -9.75
N GLY A 59 40.75 -3.51 -9.23
CA GLY A 59 39.84 -3.79 -8.12
C GLY A 59 38.77 -4.83 -8.50
N GLU A 60 38.32 -5.59 -7.52
CA GLU A 60 37.26 -6.59 -7.71
C GLU A 60 35.94 -5.92 -8.14
N LYS A 61 35.23 -6.58 -9.06
CA LYS A 61 33.93 -6.11 -9.52
C LYS A 61 32.92 -6.26 -8.37
N GLY A 62 32.28 -5.16 -7.98
CA GLY A 62 31.25 -5.16 -6.94
C GLY A 62 30.09 -6.12 -7.25
N GLU A 63 29.43 -6.60 -6.20
CA GLU A 63 28.28 -7.49 -6.33
C GLU A 63 27.18 -6.87 -7.20
N PRO A 64 26.45 -7.69 -7.99
CA PRO A 64 25.29 -7.22 -8.72
C PRO A 64 24.28 -6.56 -7.77
N GLY A 65 23.82 -5.36 -8.12
CA GLY A 65 22.76 -4.68 -7.37
C GLY A 65 21.51 -5.55 -7.26
N VAL A 66 20.81 -5.44 -6.13
CA VAL A 66 19.54 -6.14 -5.88
C VAL A 66 18.60 -5.88 -7.05
N LYS A 67 18.05 -6.94 -7.65
CA LYS A 67 17.05 -6.80 -8.72
C LYS A 67 15.88 -5.96 -8.19
N GLY A 68 15.52 -4.92 -8.92
CA GLY A 68 14.38 -4.06 -8.58
C GLY A 68 13.11 -4.87 -8.37
N THR A 69 12.27 -4.43 -7.43
CA THR A 69 10.95 -5.01 -7.19
C THR A 69 10.16 -5.01 -8.49
N GLN A 70 9.61 -6.18 -8.87
CA GLN A 70 8.64 -6.26 -9.96
C GLN A 70 7.53 -5.23 -9.69
N GLY A 71 7.23 -4.38 -10.67
CA GLY A 71 6.18 -3.36 -10.54
C GLY A 71 4.88 -4.00 -10.07
N ILE A 72 4.19 -3.35 -9.14
CA ILE A 72 2.92 -3.81 -8.57
C ILE A 72 1.94 -4.05 -9.71
N LYS A 73 1.59 -5.31 -9.96
CA LYS A 73 0.61 -5.67 -10.99
C LYS A 73 -0.76 -5.17 -10.55
N ALA A 74 -1.50 -4.51 -11.45
CA ALA A 74 -2.87 -4.12 -11.19
C ALA A 74 -3.69 -5.32 -10.70
N ALA A 75 -4.20 -5.24 -9.48
CA ALA A 75 -4.97 -6.31 -8.83
C ALA A 75 -6.45 -6.17 -9.20
N ARG A 76 -7.10 -7.30 -9.49
CA ARG A 76 -8.53 -7.34 -9.86
C ARG A 76 -9.46 -7.34 -8.65
N ASN A 77 -8.95 -7.72 -7.48
CA ASN A 77 -9.73 -7.84 -6.25
C ASN A 77 -8.83 -7.77 -5.00
N CYS A 78 -9.43 -7.71 -3.82
CA CYS A 78 -8.70 -7.63 -2.55
C CYS A 78 -7.87 -8.89 -2.24
N LYS A 79 -8.25 -10.07 -2.78
CA LYS A 79 -7.47 -11.29 -2.60
C LYS A 79 -6.14 -11.23 -3.35
N GLU A 80 -6.14 -10.74 -4.60
CA GLU A 80 -4.91 -10.49 -5.36
C GLU A 80 -4.03 -9.43 -4.69
N LEU A 81 -4.62 -8.38 -4.10
CA LEU A 81 -3.85 -7.41 -3.29
C LEU A 81 -3.21 -8.09 -2.07
N LEU A 82 -3.96 -8.92 -1.36
CA LEU A 82 -3.42 -9.66 -0.22
C LEU A 82 -2.24 -10.55 -0.63
N ASP A 83 -2.36 -11.27 -1.75
CA ASP A 83 -1.30 -12.13 -2.29
C ASP A 83 -0.06 -11.33 -2.74
N GLN A 84 -0.24 -10.07 -3.11
CA GLN A 84 0.84 -9.12 -3.42
C GLN A 84 1.49 -8.50 -2.17
N GLY A 85 1.04 -8.84 -0.97
CA GLY A 85 1.61 -8.37 0.29
C GLY A 85 0.92 -7.15 0.91
N PHE A 86 -0.30 -6.80 0.48
CA PHE A 86 -1.11 -5.77 1.13
C PHE A 86 -1.89 -6.36 2.30
N PHE A 87 -1.35 -6.24 3.51
CA PHE A 87 -1.91 -6.89 4.71
C PHE A 87 -2.83 -6.01 5.56
N LEU A 88 -2.90 -4.70 5.30
CA LEU A 88 -3.72 -3.77 6.09
C LEU A 88 -5.09 -3.57 5.44
N SER A 89 -6.16 -3.67 6.23
CA SER A 89 -7.50 -3.31 5.78
C SER A 89 -7.59 -1.81 5.52
N ASP A 90 -7.91 -1.41 4.29
CA ASP A 90 -8.08 -0.02 3.88
C ASP A 90 -8.82 0.06 2.52
N TRP A 91 -9.05 1.26 2.02
CA TRP A 91 -9.55 1.52 0.70
C TRP A 91 -8.45 1.43 -0.36
N TYR A 92 -8.57 0.44 -1.24
CA TYR A 92 -7.66 0.23 -2.37
C TYR A 92 -8.36 0.50 -3.70
N THR A 93 -7.55 0.74 -4.73
CA THR A 93 -8.03 0.76 -6.11
C THR A 93 -7.73 -0.60 -6.74
N ILE A 94 -8.76 -1.25 -7.26
CA ILE A 94 -8.68 -2.50 -8.02
C ILE A 94 -9.15 -2.27 -9.46
N TYR A 95 -8.82 -3.18 -10.35
CA TYR A 95 -9.22 -3.15 -11.77
C TYR A 95 -9.96 -4.45 -12.12
N PRO A 96 -11.25 -4.61 -11.77
CA PRO A 96 -11.95 -5.89 -11.88
C PRO A 96 -11.98 -6.47 -13.31
N ASP A 97 -12.13 -5.60 -14.31
CA ASP A 97 -12.11 -5.90 -15.75
C ASP A 97 -10.71 -5.74 -16.37
N GLY A 98 -9.71 -5.33 -15.58
CA GLY A 98 -8.35 -5.03 -16.04
C GLY A 98 -8.14 -3.61 -16.59
N GLU A 99 -9.20 -2.81 -16.72
CA GLU A 99 -9.15 -1.49 -17.35
C GLU A 99 -9.74 -0.39 -16.47
N THR A 100 -10.93 -0.60 -15.91
CA THR A 100 -11.71 0.38 -15.16
C THR A 100 -11.33 0.35 -13.67
N PRO A 101 -10.81 1.45 -13.10
CA PRO A 101 -10.49 1.51 -11.69
C PRO A 101 -11.76 1.56 -10.83
N LEU A 102 -11.84 0.68 -9.83
CA LEU A 102 -12.87 0.70 -8.80
C LEU A 102 -12.21 0.82 -7.42
N LYS A 103 -12.64 1.81 -6.63
CA LYS A 103 -12.15 1.97 -5.25
C LYS A 103 -13.04 1.16 -4.29
N VAL A 104 -12.44 0.24 -3.55
CA VAL A 104 -13.13 -0.69 -2.64
C VAL A 104 -12.47 -0.72 -1.27
N LEU A 105 -13.26 -1.02 -0.23
CA LEU A 105 -12.72 -1.34 1.09
C LEU A 105 -12.31 -2.81 1.13
N CYS A 106 -11.04 -3.07 1.41
CA CYS A 106 -10.54 -4.42 1.61
C CYS A 106 -10.47 -4.76 3.09
N ASP A 107 -11.05 -5.90 3.48
CA ASP A 107 -10.80 -6.53 4.78
C ASP A 107 -9.74 -7.62 4.60
N MET A 108 -8.54 -7.33 5.10
CA MET A 108 -7.34 -8.17 5.00
C MET A 108 -7.12 -9.08 6.21
N HIS A 109 -8.04 -9.12 7.17
CA HIS A 109 -7.84 -9.84 8.43
C HIS A 109 -8.88 -10.93 8.68
N THR A 110 -10.15 -10.66 8.41
CA THR A 110 -11.23 -11.58 8.78
C THR A 110 -11.18 -12.87 7.96
N ASP A 111 -11.23 -14.05 8.60
CA ASP A 111 -11.29 -15.37 7.94
C ASP A 111 -10.20 -15.55 6.85
N GLY A 112 -8.99 -15.07 7.12
CA GLY A 112 -7.85 -15.13 6.18
C GLY A 112 -7.70 -13.93 5.24
N GLY A 113 -8.59 -12.93 5.31
CA GLY A 113 -8.46 -11.67 4.57
C GLY A 113 -8.79 -11.77 3.08
N GLY A 114 -8.57 -10.67 2.34
CA GLY A 114 -8.80 -10.59 0.90
C GLY A 114 -10.26 -10.36 0.52
N TRP A 115 -11.08 -9.84 1.44
CA TRP A 115 -12.49 -9.59 1.21
C TRP A 115 -12.73 -8.18 0.67
N ILE A 116 -13.61 -8.04 -0.31
CA ILE A 116 -14.19 -6.76 -0.74
C ILE A 116 -15.43 -6.49 0.10
N VAL A 117 -15.43 -5.43 0.92
CA VAL A 117 -16.60 -4.99 1.69
C VAL A 117 -17.48 -4.11 0.80
N PHE A 118 -18.73 -4.50 0.59
CA PHE A 118 -19.68 -3.77 -0.27
C PHE A 118 -20.83 -3.10 0.51
N GLN A 119 -21.01 -3.47 1.77
CA GLN A 119 -21.95 -2.82 2.68
C GLN A 119 -21.30 -2.68 4.05
N ARG A 120 -21.49 -1.53 4.69
CA ARG A 120 -21.05 -1.30 6.08
C ARG A 120 -22.04 -0.41 6.83
N ARG A 121 -22.42 -0.83 8.04
CA ARG A 121 -23.22 -0.10 9.05
C ARG A 121 -22.46 -0.10 10.37
N TRP A 122 -22.45 1.01 11.10
CA TRP A 122 -21.63 1.19 12.31
C TRP A 122 -22.23 2.17 13.33
N ASP A 123 -22.84 3.27 12.88
CA ASP A 123 -23.25 4.37 13.76
C ASP A 123 -24.59 5.03 13.38
N GLY A 124 -25.21 4.64 12.26
CA GLY A 124 -26.43 5.25 11.77
C GLY A 124 -26.26 6.67 11.20
N SER A 125 -25.01 7.09 10.91
CA SER A 125 -24.72 8.41 10.33
C SER A 125 -25.22 8.57 8.89
N VAL A 126 -25.47 7.46 8.19
CA VAL A 126 -25.96 7.47 6.81
C VAL A 126 -27.38 6.91 6.76
N ASP A 127 -28.29 7.65 6.13
CA ASP A 127 -29.62 7.15 5.80
C ASP A 127 -29.54 6.07 4.72
N PHE A 128 -30.07 4.88 5.00
CA PHE A 128 -30.17 3.75 4.06
C PHE A 128 -31.57 3.61 3.45
N PHE A 129 -32.57 4.38 3.87
CA PHE A 129 -33.91 4.35 3.26
C PHE A 129 -33.95 5.17 1.95
N ARG A 130 -33.19 4.69 0.97
CA ARG A 130 -32.89 5.38 -0.29
C ARG A 130 -33.68 4.84 -1.47
N ASP A 131 -33.65 5.60 -2.56
CA ASP A 131 -34.31 5.28 -3.83
C ASP A 131 -33.49 4.29 -4.68
N TRP A 132 -34.07 3.81 -5.78
CA TRP A 132 -33.45 2.86 -6.71
C TRP A 132 -32.13 3.40 -7.26
N LYS A 133 -32.13 4.67 -7.69
CA LYS A 133 -30.96 5.34 -8.27
C LYS A 133 -29.79 5.39 -7.30
N SER A 134 -30.04 5.65 -6.02
CA SER A 134 -29.02 5.63 -4.98
C SER A 134 -28.45 4.23 -4.78
N TYR A 135 -29.29 3.20 -4.68
CA TYR A 135 -28.82 1.82 -4.53
C TYR A 135 -28.07 1.31 -5.76
N LYS A 136 -28.47 1.72 -6.95
CA LYS A 136 -27.77 1.44 -8.21
C LYS A 136 -26.35 2.00 -8.20
N ASN A 137 -26.21 3.30 -7.90
CA ASN A 137 -24.92 4.01 -8.00
C ASN A 137 -24.01 3.82 -6.78
N GLY A 138 -24.59 3.49 -5.62
CA GLY A 138 -23.90 3.50 -4.34
C GLY A 138 -24.03 4.85 -3.62
N PHE A 139 -23.88 4.81 -2.30
CA PHE A 139 -24.02 5.98 -1.43
C PHE A 139 -23.27 5.79 -0.11
N GLY A 140 -23.14 6.87 0.66
CA GLY A 140 -22.54 6.90 1.99
C GLY A 140 -21.13 7.50 1.99
N SER A 141 -20.35 7.14 3.01
CA SER A 141 -19.03 7.69 3.28
C SER A 141 -17.99 6.57 3.38
N ARG A 142 -16.81 6.83 2.81
CA ARG A 142 -15.65 5.92 2.94
C ARG A 142 -15.13 5.81 4.38
N LEU A 143 -15.43 6.81 5.20
CA LEU A 143 -14.96 6.87 6.59
C LEU A 143 -15.88 6.11 7.55
N ASN A 144 -17.14 5.83 7.16
CA ASN A 144 -18.19 5.36 8.04
C ASN A 144 -18.99 4.24 7.36
N GLU A 145 -20.25 4.53 7.02
CA GLU A 145 -21.23 3.62 6.47
C GLU A 145 -21.41 3.86 4.97
N PHE A 146 -21.58 2.78 4.21
CA PHE A 146 -21.80 2.89 2.77
C PHE A 146 -22.48 1.66 2.18
N TRP A 147 -23.05 1.87 1.00
CA TRP A 147 -23.43 0.83 0.05
C TRP A 147 -22.63 1.06 -1.24
N LEU A 148 -21.90 0.05 -1.70
CA LEU A 148 -20.97 0.18 -2.84
C LEU A 148 -21.68 0.50 -4.16
N GLY A 149 -22.95 0.13 -4.29
CA GLY A 149 -23.75 0.32 -5.51
C GLY A 149 -23.98 -1.00 -6.23
N ASN A 150 -25.22 -1.24 -6.65
CA ASN A 150 -25.63 -2.49 -7.29
C ASN A 150 -24.92 -2.70 -8.63
N ASP A 151 -24.62 -1.64 -9.39
CA ASP A 151 -23.83 -1.77 -10.63
C ASP A 151 -22.42 -2.30 -10.35
N ASN A 152 -21.77 -1.78 -9.30
CA ASN A 152 -20.44 -2.22 -8.89
C ASN A 152 -20.46 -3.67 -8.37
N ILE A 153 -21.45 -4.01 -7.55
CA ILE A 153 -21.58 -5.38 -7.00
C ILE A 153 -21.88 -6.38 -8.13
N HIS A 154 -22.73 -6.04 -9.08
CA HIS A 154 -23.01 -6.86 -10.26
C HIS A 154 -21.73 -7.09 -11.07
N MET A 155 -21.02 -6.01 -11.42
CA MET A 155 -19.76 -6.09 -12.17
C MET A 155 -18.75 -7.00 -11.48
N LEU A 156 -18.54 -6.83 -10.17
CA LEU A 156 -17.62 -7.63 -9.37
C LEU A 156 -17.98 -9.12 -9.34
N THR A 157 -19.28 -9.44 -9.26
CA THR A 157 -19.77 -10.82 -9.11
C THR A 157 -20.20 -11.49 -10.40
N SER A 158 -20.07 -10.79 -11.55
CA SER A 158 -20.50 -11.28 -12.86
C SER A 158 -19.63 -12.41 -13.42
N ALA A 159 -18.35 -12.46 -13.01
CA ALA A 159 -17.37 -13.45 -13.45
C ALA A 159 -16.72 -14.15 -12.26
N GLY A 160 -16.50 -15.46 -12.40
CA GLY A 160 -15.96 -16.31 -11.34
C GLY A 160 -16.98 -16.64 -10.24
N LYS A 161 -16.55 -17.45 -9.28
CA LYS A 161 -17.35 -17.79 -8.09
C LYS A 161 -16.88 -16.94 -6.92
N TRP A 162 -17.82 -16.33 -6.20
CA TRP A 162 -17.54 -15.43 -5.07
C TRP A 162 -18.25 -15.90 -3.82
N GLU A 163 -17.53 -16.20 -2.74
CA GLU A 163 -18.17 -16.49 -1.45
C GLU A 163 -18.64 -15.19 -0.80
N LEU A 164 -19.73 -15.27 -0.03
CA LEU A 164 -20.25 -14.16 0.76
C LEU A 164 -20.03 -14.43 2.24
N ARG A 165 -19.58 -13.40 2.94
CA ARG A 165 -19.56 -13.34 4.40
C ARG A 165 -20.35 -12.13 4.87
N VAL A 166 -21.18 -12.35 5.88
CA VAL A 166 -21.88 -11.30 6.63
C VAL A 166 -21.33 -11.32 8.05
N ASP A 167 -20.78 -10.20 8.49
CA ASP A 167 -20.33 -9.98 9.87
C ASP A 167 -21.28 -9.00 10.56
N MET A 168 -21.67 -9.29 11.80
CA MET A 168 -22.56 -8.45 12.60
C MET A 168 -22.07 -8.36 14.05
N GLN A 169 -22.37 -7.25 14.72
CA GLN A 169 -22.10 -7.09 16.16
C GLN A 169 -23.30 -6.47 16.85
N ASP A 170 -23.69 -7.03 17.98
CA ASP A 170 -24.76 -6.49 18.83
C ASP A 170 -24.24 -5.37 19.77
N PHE A 171 -25.14 -4.72 20.51
CA PHE A 171 -24.77 -3.68 21.47
C PHE A 171 -24.12 -4.23 22.75
N GLU A 172 -24.21 -5.54 22.98
CA GLU A 172 -23.50 -6.26 24.03
C GLU A 172 -22.08 -6.67 23.61
N ASN A 173 -21.67 -6.30 22.38
CA ASN A 173 -20.39 -6.61 21.72
C ASN A 173 -20.18 -8.10 21.36
N THR A 174 -21.26 -8.88 21.29
CA THR A 174 -21.25 -10.22 20.72
C THR A 174 -21.10 -10.14 19.20
N LYS A 175 -20.15 -10.89 18.65
CA LYS A 175 -19.91 -10.98 17.21
C LYS A 175 -20.64 -12.18 16.62
N HIS A 176 -21.32 -11.92 15.51
CA HIS A 176 -22.06 -12.92 14.75
C HIS A 176 -21.57 -12.92 13.30
N PHE A 177 -21.63 -14.07 12.64
CA PHE A 177 -21.38 -14.15 11.21
C PHE A 177 -22.22 -15.23 10.54
N ALA A 178 -22.39 -15.09 9.22
CA ALA A 178 -22.96 -16.08 8.31
C ALA A 178 -22.12 -16.14 7.03
N LYS A 179 -21.91 -17.34 6.48
CA LYS A 179 -21.09 -17.56 5.28
C LYS A 179 -21.83 -18.43 4.26
N TYR A 180 -21.78 -18.03 3.00
CA TYR A 180 -22.39 -18.70 1.85
C TYR A 180 -21.33 -19.01 0.80
N ASP A 181 -21.44 -20.14 0.10
CA ASP A 181 -20.39 -20.59 -0.82
C ASP A 181 -20.35 -19.83 -2.15
N SER A 182 -21.46 -19.19 -2.54
CA SER A 182 -21.54 -18.34 -3.71
C SER A 182 -22.53 -17.20 -3.51
N PHE A 183 -22.23 -16.07 -4.14
CA PHE A 183 -23.04 -14.88 -4.18
C PHE A 183 -22.81 -14.15 -5.50
N GLN A 184 -23.91 -13.86 -6.16
CA GLN A 184 -23.95 -13.05 -7.37
C GLN A 184 -25.24 -12.25 -7.39
N ILE A 185 -25.19 -11.07 -7.99
CA ILE A 185 -26.39 -10.34 -8.36
C ILE A 185 -26.40 -10.15 -9.87
N LEU A 186 -27.58 -10.25 -10.48
CA LEU A 186 -27.73 -10.02 -11.92
C LEU A 186 -27.71 -8.52 -12.25
N GLY A 187 -27.78 -8.19 -13.54
CA GLY A 187 -27.80 -6.80 -14.01
C GLY A 187 -29.12 -6.09 -13.70
N GLU A 188 -29.16 -4.79 -13.99
CA GLU A 188 -30.35 -3.96 -13.77
C GLU A 188 -31.57 -4.43 -14.57
N SER A 189 -31.38 -4.99 -15.78
CA SER A 189 -32.46 -5.57 -16.60
C SER A 189 -33.22 -6.69 -15.86
N GLU A 190 -32.48 -7.45 -15.03
CA GLU A 190 -33.00 -8.50 -14.16
C GLU A 190 -33.27 -8.01 -12.74
N LYS A 191 -33.30 -6.68 -12.53
CA LYS A 191 -33.58 -6.02 -11.24
C LYS A 191 -32.63 -6.45 -10.13
N TYR A 192 -31.34 -6.61 -10.45
CA TYR A 192 -30.31 -7.02 -9.51
C TYR A 192 -30.64 -8.28 -8.73
N LYS A 193 -31.35 -9.23 -9.36
CA LYS A 193 -31.80 -10.48 -8.75
C LYS A 193 -30.64 -11.21 -8.05
N LEU A 194 -30.88 -11.67 -6.83
CA LEU A 194 -29.91 -12.38 -6.01
C LEU A 194 -29.80 -13.85 -6.44
N LEU A 195 -28.59 -14.28 -6.79
CA LEU A 195 -28.21 -15.68 -6.93
C LEU A 195 -27.28 -16.04 -5.77
N LEU A 196 -27.83 -16.72 -4.77
CA LEU A 196 -27.11 -17.14 -3.57
C LEU A 196 -26.90 -18.65 -3.58
N GLY A 197 -25.72 -19.10 -3.19
CA GLY A 197 -25.43 -20.51 -2.98
C GLY A 197 -25.80 -21.03 -1.61
N GLU A 198 -25.23 -22.17 -1.24
CA GLU A 198 -25.54 -22.85 0.02
C GLU A 198 -24.98 -22.09 1.22
N PHE A 199 -25.78 -22.01 2.29
CA PHE A 199 -25.27 -21.63 3.60
C PHE A 199 -24.25 -22.66 4.08
N LYS A 200 -23.07 -22.18 4.50
CA LYS A 200 -21.96 -23.05 4.93
C LYS A 200 -21.84 -23.13 6.43
N LYS A 201 -21.74 -21.99 7.11
CA LYS A 201 -21.56 -21.91 8.56
C LYS A 201 -21.76 -20.49 9.05
N GLY A 202 -22.01 -20.36 10.35
CA GLY A 202 -22.13 -19.07 11.00
C GLY A 202 -22.92 -19.19 12.30
N ASN A 203 -22.46 -18.51 13.35
CA ASN A 203 -23.20 -18.44 14.62
C ASN A 203 -24.39 -17.47 14.57
N ALA A 204 -24.62 -16.79 13.44
CA ALA A 204 -25.82 -15.98 13.21
C ALA A 204 -27.03 -16.80 12.70
N GLY A 205 -26.82 -18.07 12.31
CA GLY A 205 -27.82 -18.84 11.55
C GLY A 205 -28.06 -18.27 10.15
N ASP A 206 -28.97 -18.89 9.39
CA ASP A 206 -29.22 -18.57 7.98
C ASP A 206 -30.49 -17.75 7.77
N SER A 207 -30.33 -16.43 7.62
CA SER A 207 -31.46 -15.51 7.33
C SER A 207 -31.42 -14.93 5.92
N PHE A 208 -30.61 -15.50 5.03
CA PHE A 208 -30.42 -14.97 3.67
C PHE A 208 -30.80 -15.95 2.56
N THR A 209 -30.79 -17.26 2.80
CA THR A 209 -31.21 -18.25 1.78
C THR A 209 -32.62 -18.03 1.25
N LEU A 210 -33.56 -17.59 2.09
CA LEU A 210 -34.93 -17.27 1.64
C LEU A 210 -35.01 -16.09 0.67
N HIS A 211 -33.93 -15.30 0.56
CA HIS A 211 -33.84 -14.19 -0.38
C HIS A 211 -33.30 -14.62 -1.76
N HIS A 212 -32.87 -15.88 -1.90
CA HIS A 212 -32.40 -16.43 -3.17
C HIS A 212 -33.47 -16.30 -4.27
N ASN A 213 -33.02 -15.94 -5.49
CA ASN A 213 -33.84 -15.77 -6.69
C ASN A 213 -34.87 -14.63 -6.61
N LEU A 214 -34.78 -13.76 -5.60
CA LEU A 214 -35.62 -12.57 -5.48
C LEU A 214 -34.96 -11.34 -6.11
N LYS A 215 -35.78 -10.42 -6.59
CA LYS A 215 -35.36 -9.15 -7.16
C LYS A 215 -35.12 -8.13 -6.06
N PHE A 216 -34.22 -7.18 -6.31
CA PHE A 216 -34.01 -6.07 -5.39
C PHE A 216 -35.19 -5.10 -5.46
N SER A 217 -35.59 -4.53 -4.33
CA SER A 217 -36.68 -3.54 -4.24
C SER A 217 -36.24 -2.36 -3.37
N THR A 218 -36.74 -1.18 -3.72
CA THR A 218 -36.58 0.07 -2.97
C THR A 218 -37.94 0.75 -2.81
N LYS A 219 -38.01 1.81 -2.00
CA LYS A 219 -39.26 2.54 -1.72
C LYS A 219 -39.99 3.06 -2.95
N ASP A 220 -39.26 3.34 -4.03
CA ASP A 220 -39.74 3.88 -5.31
C ASP A 220 -39.82 2.83 -6.43
N GLN A 221 -39.32 1.61 -6.21
CA GLN A 221 -39.38 0.53 -7.19
C GLN A 221 -39.63 -0.82 -6.50
N ASP A 222 -40.90 -1.21 -6.48
CA ASP A 222 -41.36 -2.49 -5.94
C ASP A 222 -41.19 -3.63 -6.96
N ASN A 223 -40.30 -4.57 -6.64
CA ASN A 223 -40.09 -5.80 -7.41
C ASN A 223 -40.24 -7.06 -6.51
N ASP A 224 -40.82 -6.91 -5.31
CA ASP A 224 -41.00 -8.03 -4.39
C ASP A 224 -42.22 -8.88 -4.76
N ILE A 225 -42.49 -9.92 -3.98
CA ILE A 225 -43.58 -10.87 -4.25
C ILE A 225 -44.75 -10.72 -3.26
N TYR A 226 -44.75 -9.65 -2.47
CA TYR A 226 -45.80 -9.31 -1.53
C TYR A 226 -46.81 -8.34 -2.17
N PRO A 227 -48.09 -8.29 -1.72
CA PRO A 227 -49.07 -7.37 -2.31
C PRO A 227 -48.81 -5.88 -2.04
N SER A 228 -48.00 -5.57 -1.03
CA SER A 228 -47.61 -4.22 -0.64
C SER A 228 -46.10 -4.07 -0.74
N ASN A 229 -45.61 -2.85 -0.88
CA ASN A 229 -44.18 -2.59 -1.00
C ASN A 229 -43.42 -2.89 0.31
N CYS A 230 -42.67 -4.00 0.34
CA CYS A 230 -41.89 -4.40 1.51
C CYS A 230 -40.80 -3.39 1.85
N ALA A 231 -40.18 -2.76 0.85
CA ALA A 231 -39.13 -1.77 1.05
C ALA A 231 -39.65 -0.53 1.78
N ASP A 232 -40.86 -0.05 1.42
CA ASP A 232 -41.50 1.04 2.17
C ASP A 232 -41.98 0.60 3.54
N MET A 233 -42.53 -0.62 3.71
CA MET A 233 -42.97 -1.11 5.01
C MET A 233 -41.81 -1.28 6.01
N TYR A 234 -40.66 -1.82 5.55
CA TYR A 234 -39.52 -2.19 6.41
C TYR A 234 -38.30 -1.27 6.24
N LYS A 235 -38.49 -0.13 5.58
CA LYS A 235 -37.61 1.04 5.59
C LYS A 235 -36.16 0.73 5.18
N GLY A 236 -35.99 -0.01 4.09
CA GLY A 236 -34.68 -0.33 3.51
C GLY A 236 -34.76 -0.73 2.04
N GLY A 237 -33.60 -0.92 1.41
CA GLY A 237 -33.49 -1.56 0.10
C GLY A 237 -32.90 -2.97 0.22
N TRP A 238 -33.62 -3.97 -0.29
CA TRP A 238 -33.26 -5.39 -0.14
C TRP A 238 -33.87 -6.29 -1.21
N TRP A 239 -33.46 -7.56 -1.25
CA TRP A 239 -34.10 -8.61 -2.03
C TRP A 239 -35.33 -9.15 -1.31
N TYR A 240 -36.38 -8.34 -1.20
CA TYR A 240 -37.57 -8.69 -0.40
C TYR A 240 -38.41 -9.82 -1.03
N GLY A 241 -38.91 -10.70 -0.16
CA GLY A 241 -39.86 -11.78 -0.44
C GLY A 241 -41.24 -11.46 0.12
N LYS A 242 -41.59 -12.07 1.28
CA LYS A 242 -42.85 -11.80 2.01
C LYS A 242 -42.66 -11.63 3.53
N CYS A 243 -41.95 -10.63 4.03
CA CYS A 243 -41.09 -9.70 3.31
C CYS A 243 -39.61 -10.03 3.48
N HIS A 244 -39.15 -10.40 4.69
CA HIS A 244 -37.74 -10.74 4.88
C HIS A 244 -37.47 -11.58 6.12
N HIS A 245 -36.35 -12.29 6.11
CA HIS A 245 -35.68 -12.80 7.31
C HIS A 245 -34.41 -11.98 7.64
N SER A 246 -33.90 -11.19 6.71
CA SER A 246 -32.80 -10.25 6.95
C SER A 246 -33.11 -8.87 6.35
N ASN A 247 -32.69 -7.81 7.04
CA ASN A 247 -32.88 -6.42 6.60
C ASN A 247 -31.69 -5.54 7.01
N LEU A 248 -30.48 -5.89 6.57
CA LEU A 248 -29.26 -5.21 7.02
C LEU A 248 -29.16 -3.74 6.56
N ASN A 249 -30.01 -3.37 5.60
CA ASN A 249 -30.16 -2.00 5.10
C ASN A 249 -31.34 -1.26 5.73
N GLY A 250 -31.96 -1.81 6.77
CA GLY A 250 -33.04 -1.16 7.51
C GLY A 250 -32.56 0.02 8.38
N LEU A 251 -33.47 0.52 9.19
CA LEU A 251 -33.24 1.63 10.11
C LEU A 251 -32.22 1.25 11.20
N TYR A 252 -31.40 2.22 11.60
CA TYR A 252 -30.45 2.03 12.70
C TYR A 252 -31.16 2.26 14.04
N LEU A 253 -31.74 1.21 14.63
CA LEU A 253 -32.65 1.32 15.79
C LEU A 253 -32.03 0.99 17.17
N LEU A 254 -30.70 1.00 17.26
CA LEU A 254 -29.96 0.93 18.54
C LEU A 254 -30.33 -0.26 19.45
N GLY A 255 -30.37 -1.48 18.91
CA GLY A 255 -30.66 -2.69 19.67
C GLY A 255 -32.15 -2.99 19.73
N GLN A 256 -32.69 -3.24 20.93
CA GLN A 256 -34.08 -3.65 21.10
C GLN A 256 -35.05 -2.52 20.70
N HIS A 257 -36.04 -2.83 19.86
CA HIS A 257 -37.04 -1.85 19.42
C HIS A 257 -38.45 -2.46 19.33
N SER A 258 -39.47 -1.60 19.34
CA SER A 258 -40.89 -1.97 19.24
C SER A 258 -41.40 -2.05 17.79
N ASN A 259 -40.80 -1.31 16.86
CA ASN A 259 -41.11 -1.34 15.43
C ASN A 259 -40.67 -2.67 14.80
N THR A 260 -41.55 -3.67 14.76
CA THR A 260 -41.17 -5.00 14.30
C THR A 260 -40.60 -4.98 12.88
N ALA A 261 -39.40 -5.54 12.73
CA ALA A 261 -38.72 -5.84 11.47
C ALA A 261 -38.23 -4.63 10.62
N GLU A 262 -38.31 -3.39 11.10
CA GLU A 262 -37.80 -2.19 10.38
C GLU A 262 -36.28 -1.96 10.55
N GLY A 263 -35.68 -2.52 11.61
CA GLY A 263 -34.26 -2.34 11.94
C GLY A 263 -33.24 -3.10 11.07
N ILE A 264 -31.95 -3.01 11.44
CA ILE A 264 -30.86 -3.87 10.93
C ILE A 264 -31.01 -5.26 11.52
N ASN A 265 -31.85 -6.08 10.90
CA ASN A 265 -32.30 -7.34 11.47
C ASN A 265 -31.67 -8.56 10.80
N TRP A 266 -31.44 -9.60 11.61
CA TRP A 266 -31.12 -10.95 11.17
C TRP A 266 -31.91 -11.94 12.01
N TYR A 267 -32.96 -12.51 11.42
CA TYR A 267 -34.01 -13.25 12.14
C TYR A 267 -33.45 -14.39 13.00
N HIS A 268 -32.64 -15.29 12.42
CA HIS A 268 -32.08 -16.43 13.16
C HIS A 268 -31.02 -16.04 14.20
N GLY A 269 -30.57 -14.78 14.19
CA GLY A 269 -29.60 -14.26 15.16
C GLY A 269 -30.32 -13.68 16.38
N ARG A 270 -30.93 -12.51 16.23
CA ARG A 270 -31.58 -11.75 17.32
C ARG A 270 -33.07 -11.47 17.05
N GLY A 271 -33.65 -12.11 16.04
CA GLY A 271 -35.06 -11.92 15.67
C GLY A 271 -35.33 -10.60 14.94
N HIS A 272 -36.60 -10.23 14.87
CA HIS A 272 -37.08 -9.02 14.17
C HIS A 272 -37.20 -7.77 15.05
N ASN A 273 -36.99 -7.90 16.35
CA ASN A 273 -37.16 -6.80 17.31
C ASN A 273 -35.81 -6.30 17.85
N TYR A 274 -34.71 -6.61 17.16
CA TYR A 274 -33.37 -6.20 17.55
C TYR A 274 -32.55 -5.76 16.34
N SER A 275 -32.14 -4.50 16.33
CA SER A 275 -31.27 -3.91 15.31
C SER A 275 -29.82 -4.00 15.74
N TYR A 276 -28.97 -4.66 14.94
CA TYR A 276 -27.53 -4.76 15.20
C TYR A 276 -26.84 -3.39 15.22
N LYS A 277 -25.77 -3.29 16.01
CA LYS A 277 -24.88 -2.12 16.10
C LYS A 277 -23.99 -2.01 14.87
N PHE A 278 -23.55 -3.14 14.34
CA PHE A 278 -22.65 -3.20 13.21
C PHE A 278 -23.11 -4.28 12.23
N SER A 279 -22.98 -4.00 10.94
CA SER A 279 -23.03 -5.01 9.90
C SER A 279 -22.02 -4.72 8.80
N GLU A 280 -21.39 -5.76 8.29
CA GLU A 280 -20.65 -5.72 7.03
C GLU A 280 -21.06 -6.89 6.15
N MET A 281 -21.26 -6.62 4.87
CA MET A 281 -21.36 -7.66 3.85
C MET A 281 -20.15 -7.57 2.94
N LYS A 282 -19.49 -8.72 2.72
CA LYS A 282 -18.22 -8.77 2.00
C LYS A 282 -18.10 -10.05 1.15
N ILE A 283 -17.43 -9.91 0.00
CA ILE A 283 -17.23 -11.00 -0.97
C ILE A 283 -15.75 -11.30 -1.18
N ARG A 284 -15.43 -12.55 -1.48
CA ARG A 284 -14.07 -12.98 -1.84
C ARG A 284 -14.13 -14.04 -2.95
N PRO A 285 -13.19 -14.05 -3.92
CA PRO A 285 -13.17 -15.09 -4.94
C PRO A 285 -12.97 -16.46 -4.29
N VAL A 286 -13.65 -17.48 -4.81
CA VAL A 286 -13.42 -18.90 -4.48
C VAL A 286 -12.57 -19.49 -5.59
N GLU A 287 -11.43 -20.05 -5.23
CA GLU A 287 -10.54 -20.81 -6.13
C GLU A 287 -11.14 -22.19 -6.47
#